data_AF-K9DHF7-F1
#
_entry.id   AF-K9DHF7-F1
#
_cell.length_a   1.000
_cell.length_b   1.000
_cell.length_c   1.000
_cell.angle_alpha   90.00
_cell.angle_beta   90.00
_cell.angle_gamma   90.00
#
_symmetry.space_group_name_H-M   'P 1'
#
loop_
_entity.id
_entity.type
_entity.pdbx_description
1 polymer ?
#
loop_
_entity_poly.entity_id
_entity_poly.type
_entity_poly.pdbx_seq_one_letter_code
_entity_poly.pdbx_strand_id
1 'polypeptide(L)' 'MDLEANFGRAYFEHRRDRNRQLAARSATPALRNMHLEYARLYEQLLQAEDAQAASA' A
#
# COMPACT_ATOMS: atom_id res chain seq x y z
N MET A 1 15.39 -18.20 -0.71
CA MET A 1 14.07 -17.63 -0.42
C MET A 1 14.15 -16.21 -0.92
N ASP A 2 13.66 -15.98 -2.14
CA ASP A 2 13.83 -14.68 -2.80
C ASP A 2 12.87 -13.68 -2.17
N LEU A 3 13.39 -12.82 -1.30
CA LEU A 3 12.60 -11.82 -0.59
C LEU A 3 11.98 -10.82 -1.57
N GLU A 4 12.63 -10.55 -2.70
CA GLU A 4 12.10 -9.64 -3.73
C GLU A 4 10.88 -10.23 -4.43
N ALA A 5 10.83 -11.55 -4.65
CA ALA A 5 9.67 -12.22 -5.23
C ALA A 5 8.39 -12.10 -4.36
N ASN A 6 8.52 -11.86 -3.06
CA ASN A 6 7.39 -11.69 -2.14
C ASN A 6 6.86 -10.25 -2.06
N PHE A 7 7.57 -9.25 -2.60
CA PHE A 7 7.23 -7.83 -2.51
C PHE A 7 6.95 -7.21 -3.89
N GLY A 8 6.30 -7.96 -4.79
CA GLY A 8 5.85 -7.42 -6.08
C GLY A 8 4.59 -6.56 -5.97
N ARG A 9 4.17 -5.94 -7.09
CA ARG A 9 2.98 -5.09 -7.20
C ARG A 9 1.74 -5.60 -6.43
N ALA A 10 1.38 -6.86 -6.65
CA ALA A 10 0.19 -7.48 -6.03
C ALA A 10 0.25 -7.49 -4.49
N TYR A 11 1.45 -7.61 -3.90
CA TYR A 11 1.63 -7.50 -2.46
C TYR A 11 1.27 -6.09 -1.97
N PHE A 12 1.76 -5.05 -2.64
CA PHE A 12 1.49 -3.65 -2.25
C PHE A 12 0.03 -3.25 -2.50
N GLU A 13 -0.59 -3.71 -3.58
CA GLU A 13 -2.02 -3.53 -3.83
C GLU A 13 -2.87 -4.14 -2.71
N HIS A 14 -2.57 -5.39 -2.32
CA HIS A 14 -3.27 -6.05 -1.21
C HIS A 14 -3.08 -5.30 0.11
N ARG A 15 -1.87 -4.81 0.41
CA ARG A 15 -1.56 -4.05 1.64
C ARG A 15 -2.25 -2.69 1.66
N ARG A 16 -2.33 -1.99 0.54
CA ARG A 16 -3.08 -0.72 0.39
C ARG A 16 -4.56 -0.94 0.70
N ASP A 17 -5.18 -1.91 0.06
CA ASP A 17 -6.62 -2.15 0.18
C ASP A 17 -6.99 -2.66 1.58
N ARG A 18 -6.15 -3.52 2.17
CA ARG A 18 -6.29 -3.93 3.58
C ARG A 18 -6.22 -2.74 4.54
N ASN A 19 -5.29 -1.82 4.35
CA ASN A 19 -5.19 -0.63 5.22
C ASN A 19 -6.41 0.29 5.06
N ARG A 20 -6.97 0.45 3.86
CA ARG A 20 -8.24 1.18 3.65
C ARG A 20 -9.39 0.53 4.43
N GLN A 21 -9.49 -0.80 4.41
CA GLN A 21 -10.51 -1.54 5.18
C GLN A 21 -10.32 -1.39 6.70
N LEU A 22 -9.07 -1.46 7.18
CA LEU A 22 -8.76 -1.28 8.59
C LEU A 22 -9.07 0.15 9.07
N ALA A 23 -8.74 1.17 8.27
CA ALA A 23 -9.09 2.55 8.54
C ALA A 23 -10.61 2.74 8.68
N ALA A 24 -11.39 2.16 7.75
CA ALA A 24 -12.85 2.26 7.76
C ALA A 24 -13.51 1.60 8.99
N ARG A 25 -12.86 0.58 9.57
CA ARG A 25 -13.36 -0.14 10.77
C ARG A 25 -12.84 0.42 12.09
N SER A 26 -11.84 1.30 12.06
CA SER A 26 -11.19 1.79 13.27
C SER A 26 -12.01 2.86 13.97
N ALA A 27 -12.45 2.58 15.19
CA ALA A 27 -13.07 3.56 16.08
C ALA A 27 -12.06 4.54 16.69
N THR A 28 -10.77 4.17 16.73
CA THR A 28 -9.69 5.00 17.29
C THR A 28 -9.13 5.93 16.22
N PRO A 29 -9.19 7.28 16.41
CA PRO A 29 -8.71 8.23 15.39
C PRO A 29 -7.23 8.07 15.03
N ALA A 30 -6.36 7.84 16.02
CA ALA A 30 -4.92 7.66 15.79
C ALA A 30 -4.62 6.43 14.92
N LEU A 31 -5.26 5.29 15.21
CA LEU A 31 -5.08 4.06 14.43
C LEU A 31 -5.66 4.20 13.02
N ARG A 32 -6.82 4.86 12.88
CA ARG A 32 -7.40 5.18 11.58
C ARG A 32 -6.41 5.99 10.73
N ASN A 33 -5.83 7.03 11.30
CA ASN A 33 -4.89 7.90 10.59
C ASN A 33 -3.61 7.15 10.20
N MET A 34 -3.09 6.26 11.06
CA MET A 34 -1.96 5.40 10.70
C MET A 34 -2.27 4.50 9.49
N HIS A 35 -3.43 3.85 9.47
CA HIS A 35 -3.86 3.04 8.33
C HIS A 35 -4.00 3.86 7.05
N LEU A 36 -4.55 5.08 7.13
CA LEU A 36 -4.65 5.97 5.98
C LEU A 36 -3.27 6.37 5.44
N GLU A 37 -2.30 6.68 6.31
CA GLU A 37 -0.95 7.01 5.86
C GLU A 37 -0.26 5.81 5.21
N TYR A 38 -0.41 4.59 5.76
CA TYR A 38 0.10 3.39 5.09
C TYR A 38 -0.54 3.18 3.71
N ALA A 39 -1.86 3.36 3.57
CA ALA A 39 -2.51 3.26 2.27
C ALA A 39 -1.97 4.30 1.27
N ARG A 40 -1.73 5.54 1.73
CA ARG A 40 -1.13 6.61 0.92
C ARG A 40 0.27 6.25 0.45
N LEU A 41 1.13 5.75 1.34
CA LEU A 41 2.50 5.36 1.00
C LEU A 41 2.54 4.20 -0.01
N TYR A 42 1.68 3.20 0.14
CA TYR A 42 1.59 2.10 -0.83
C TYR A 42 1.06 2.57 -2.19
N GLU A 43 0.13 3.52 -2.23
CA GLU A 43 -0.33 4.13 -3.47
C GLU A 43 0.78 4.90 -4.19
N GLN A 44 1.60 5.65 -3.45
CA GLN A 44 2.77 6.33 -4.01
C GLN A 44 3.81 5.36 -4.59
N LEU A 45 4.05 4.22 -3.92
CA LEU A 45 4.95 3.18 -4.44
C LEU A 45 4.44 2.58 -5.74
N LEU A 46 3.15 2.24 -5.82
CA LEU A 46 2.53 1.70 -7.03
C LEU A 46 2.59 2.70 -8.20
N GLN A 47 2.35 3.98 -7.93
CA GLN A 47 2.46 5.04 -8.93
C GLN A 47 3.90 5.21 -9.44
N ALA A 48 4.90 5.08 -8.57
CA ALA A 48 6.30 5.12 -8.96
C ALA A 48 6.68 3.93 -9.84
N GLU A 49 6.19 2.73 -9.51
CA GLU A 49 6.37 1.52 -10.33
C GLU A 49 5.70 1.67 -11.72
N ASP A 50 4.48 2.22 -11.78
CA ASP A 50 3.78 2.52 -13.04
C ASP A 50 4.54 3.52 -13.91
N ALA A 51 5.06 4.59 -13.29
CA ALA A 51 5.84 5.60 -13.99
C ALA A 51 7.16 5.02 -14.54
N GLN A 52 7.81 4.13 -13.77
CA GLN A 52 9.03 3.46 -14.19
C GLN A 52 8.75 2.50 -15.36
N ALA A 53 7.68 1.70 -15.29
CA ALA A 53 7.27 0.78 -16.35
C ALA A 53 6.88 1.50 -17.65
N ALA A 54 6.30 2.70 -17.56
CA ALA A 54 5.95 3.51 -18.73
C ALA A 54 7.17 4.19 -19.40
N SER A 55 8.31 4.23 -18.72
CA SER A 55 9.56 4.85 -19.20
C SER A 55 10.60 3.84 -19.73
N ALA A 56 10.32 2.55 -19.61
CA ALA A 56 11.15 1.43 -20.07
C ALA A 56 10.68 0.93 -21.45
#